data_AF-A0A101INZ6-F1
#
_entry.id   AF-A0A101INZ6-F1
#
_cell.length_a   1.000
_cell.length_b   1.000
_cell.length_c   1.000
_cell.angle_alpha   90.00
_cell.angle_beta   90.00
_cell.angle_gamma   90.00
#
_symmetry.space_group_name_H-M   'P 1'
#
loop_
_entity.id
_entity.type
_entity.pdbx_description
1 polymer ?
#
loop_
_entity_poly.entity_id
_entity_poly.type
_entity_poly.pdbx_seq_one_letter_code
_entity_poly.pdbx_strand_id
1 'polypeptide(L)' 'GLALTKLDGTAKGGIILTIQKELSIPVEFITFGEKLSDLCEYEPEKFIEALLD' A
#
# COMPACT_ATOMS: atom_id res chain seq x y z
N GLY A 1 -7.18 7.83 8.35
CA GLY A 1 -6.27 7.70 7.21
C GLY A 1 -6.96 7.05 6.04
N LEU A 2 -6.16 6.54 5.10
CA LEU A 2 -6.60 5.88 3.88
C LEU A 2 -6.32 4.37 3.94
N ALA A 3 -7.26 3.56 3.44
CA ALA A 3 -7.06 2.14 3.20
C ALA A 3 -6.98 1.89 1.69
N LEU A 4 -5.90 1.26 1.24
CA LEU A 4 -5.69 0.92 -0.17
C LEU A 4 -5.90 -0.58 -0.37
N THR A 5 -6.59 -0.97 -1.43
CA THR A 5 -6.91 -2.39 -1.72
C THR A 5 -6.45 -2.78 -3.11
N LYS A 6 -6.39 -4.09 -3.39
CA LYS A 6 -6.07 -4.66 -4.71
C LYS A 6 -4.70 -4.25 -5.27
N LEU A 7 -3.65 -4.41 -4.47
CA LEU A 7 -2.25 -4.15 -4.88
C LEU A 7 -1.60 -5.30 -5.67
N ASP A 8 -2.37 -6.32 -6.05
CA ASP A 8 -1.90 -7.54 -6.69
C ASP A 8 -1.46 -7.32 -8.15
N GLY A 9 -0.14 -7.19 -8.34
CA GLY A 9 0.56 -7.66 -9.53
C GLY A 9 1.12 -6.60 -10.50
N THR A 10 0.59 -5.38 -10.53
CA THR A 10 1.06 -4.34 -11.49
C THR A 10 1.36 -2.99 -10.85
N ALA A 11 0.71 -2.68 -9.73
CA ALA A 11 0.96 -1.49 -8.94
C ALA A 11 2.06 -1.78 -7.91
N LYS A 12 3.30 -2.02 -8.36
CA LYS A 12 4.44 -2.38 -7.48
C LYS A 12 4.73 -1.40 -6.33
N GLY A 13 4.08 -0.26 -6.27
CA GLY A 13 4.00 0.54 -5.06
C GLY A 13 4.19 2.03 -5.27
N GLY A 14 4.57 2.42 -6.48
CA GLY A 14 4.65 3.82 -6.89
C GLY A 14 3.34 4.58 -6.72
N ILE A 15 2.18 3.91 -6.81
CA ILE A 15 0.88 4.56 -6.63
C ILE A 15 0.64 5.01 -5.18
N ILE A 16 1.16 4.28 -4.19
CA ILE A 16 1.01 4.64 -2.78
C ILE A 16 1.80 5.92 -2.49
N LEU A 17 3.03 6.02 -3.01
CA LEU A 17 3.84 7.23 -2.91
C LEU A 17 3.14 8.44 -3.55
N THR A 18 2.58 8.26 -4.75
CA THR A 18 1.87 9.34 -5.46
C THR A 18 0.63 9.79 -4.69
N ILE A 19 -0.18 8.86 -4.20
CA ILE A 19 -1.39 9.16 -3.43
C ILE A 19 -1.04 9.91 -2.13
N GLN A 20 -0.02 9.46 -1.39
CA GLN A 20 0.42 10.17 -0.19
C GLN A 20 0.90 11.59 -0.50
N LYS A 21 1.65 11.76 -1.61
CA LYS A 21 2.15 13.06 -2.05
C LYS A 21 1.03 13.99 -2.50
N GLU A 22 0.03 13.50 -3.21
CA GLU A 22 -1.08 14.33 -3.72
C GLU A 22 -2.11 14.65 -2.64
N LEU A 23 -2.50 13.67 -1.83
CA LEU A 23 -3.57 13.83 -0.86
C LEU A 23 -3.10 14.36 0.48
N SER A 24 -1.81 14.29 0.81
CA SER A 24 -1.25 14.65 2.12
C SER A 24 -1.95 13.91 3.29
N ILE A 25 -2.52 12.74 3.02
CA ILE A 25 -3.23 11.90 4.00
C ILE A 25 -2.39 10.63 4.23
N PRO A 26 -2.16 10.22 5.49
CA PRO A 26 -1.45 8.99 5.80
C PRO A 26 -2.25 7.76 5.36
N VAL A 27 -1.55 6.81 4.76
CA VAL A 27 -2.08 5.46 4.48
C VAL A 27 -1.91 4.63 5.75
N GLU A 28 -2.99 3.99 6.19
CA GLU A 28 -3.02 3.20 7.43
C GLU A 28 -3.11 1.70 7.14
N PHE A 29 -3.76 1.31 6.03
CA PHE A 29 -3.94 -0.10 5.69
C PHE A 29 -3.75 -0.35 4.20
N ILE A 30 -3.25 -1.55 3.89
CA ILE A 30 -3.07 -2.03 2.52
C ILE A 30 -3.58 -3.47 2.36
N THR A 31 -4.06 -3.85 1.16
CA THR A 31 -4.38 -5.25 0.83
C THR A 31 -3.66 -5.72 -0.42
N PHE A 32 -3.05 -6.91 -0.36
CA PHE A 32 -2.36 -7.56 -1.48
C PHE A 32 -3.22 -8.59 -2.21
N GLY A 33 -4.54 -8.47 -2.08
CA GLY A 33 -5.51 -9.41 -2.64
C GLY A 33 -6.93 -9.01 -2.30
N GLU A 34 -7.86 -9.93 -2.57
CA GLU A 34 -9.30 -9.72 -2.41
C GLU A 34 -9.86 -10.24 -1.08
N LYS A 35 -9.08 -10.97 -0.29
CA LYS A 35 -9.57 -11.55 0.96
C LYS A 35 -9.36 -10.59 2.12
N LEU A 36 -10.26 -10.62 3.09
CA LEU A 36 -10.12 -9.89 4.36
C LEU A 36 -8.85 -10.25 5.13
N SER A 37 -8.35 -11.49 4.97
CA SER A 37 -7.09 -11.95 5.54
C SER A 37 -5.86 -11.25 4.96
N ASP A 38 -6.01 -10.58 3.82
CA ASP A 38 -4.91 -9.95 3.10
C ASP A 38 -4.74 -8.48 3.52
N LEU A 39 -5.56 -8.03 4.48
CA LEU A 39 -5.48 -6.70 5.08
C LEU A 39 -4.30 -6.64 6.06
N CYS A 40 -3.38 -5.72 5.79
CA CYS A 40 -2.22 -5.46 6.62
C CYS A 40 -2.18 -3.97 7.01
N GLU A 41 -1.61 -3.68 8.18
CA GLU A 41 -1.20 -2.31 8.51
C GLU A 41 -0.13 -1.84 7.53
N TYR A 42 -0.21 -0.56 7.14
CA TYR A 42 0.76 0.03 6.24
C TYR A 42 2.02 0.41 6.99
N GLU A 43 3.08 -0.36 6.77
CA GLU A 43 4.43 -0.07 7.28
C GLU A 43 5.32 0.40 6.10
N PRO A 44 5.68 1.70 6.03
CA PRO A 44 6.44 2.25 4.90
C PRO A 44 7.77 1.55 4.65
N GLU A 45 8.46 1.16 5.72
CA GLU A 45 9.77 0.50 5.67
C GLU A 45 9.65 -0.89 5.01
N LYS A 46 8.74 -1.73 5.51
CA LYS A 46 8.46 -3.06 4.94
C LYS A 46 7.95 -2.99 3.51
N PHE A 47 7.17 -1.95 3.20
CA PHE A 47 6.65 -1.75 1.85
C PHE A 47 7.75 -1.38 0.84
N ILE A 48 8.70 -0.53 1.24
CA ILE A 48 9.86 -0.19 0.40
C ILE A 48 10.76 -1.41 0.24
N GLU A 49 11.00 -2.18 1.30
CA GLU A 49 11.78 -3.43 1.25
C GLU A 49 11.16 -4.42 0.26
N ALA A 50 9.85 -4.69 0.36
CA ALA A 50 9.12 -5.57 -0.55
C ALA A 50 9.05 -5.06 -2.02
N LEU A 51 9.28 -3.76 -2.26
CA LEU A 51 9.33 -3.18 -3.61
C LEU A 51 10.72 -3.28 -4.25
N LEU A 52 11.77 -3.35 -3.43
CA LEU A 52 13.17 -3.36 -3.88
C LEU A 52 13.74 -4.77 -4.06
N ASP A 53 13.12 -5.79 -3.45
CA ASP A 53 13.36 -7.22 -3.71
C ASP A 53 12.72 -7.73 -5.02
#